data_AF-A0A4Z0M5X0-F1
#
_entry.id   AF-A0A4Z0M5X0-F1
#
_cell.length_a   1.000
_cell.length_b   1.000
_cell.length_c   1.000
_cell.angle_alpha   90.00
_cell.angle_beta   90.00
_cell.angle_gamma   90.00
#
_symmetry.space_group_name_H-M   'P 1'
#
loop_
_entity.id
_entity.type
_entity.pdbx_description
1 polymer ?
#
loop_
_entity_poly.entity_id
_entity_poly.type
_entity_poly.pdbx_seq_one_letter_code
_entity_poly.pdbx_strand_id
1 'polypeptide(L)'
;MTDPMQLMQAWLEHFPAGDFDAFPGAIAEDFVLRLPFMPPGVDGEFRGREHARAVLEASAQGRSALVFSDVKVLRTEDPELFLTTARGAATMADGTPYRNEYIMLTRLRDGVVLEHVEYLNPLAVMASMGE
;
A
#
# COMPACT_ATOMS: atom_id res chain seq x y z
N MET A 1 -17.77 -16.96 3.43
CA MET A 1 -16.95 -16.09 2.55
C MET A 1 -16.78 -14.77 3.27
N THR A 2 -15.56 -14.29 3.43
CA THR A 2 -15.28 -13.00 4.08
C THR A 2 -15.80 -11.86 3.20
N ASP A 3 -16.40 -10.84 3.81
CA ASP A 3 -16.88 -9.67 3.08
C ASP A 3 -15.69 -8.97 2.38
N PRO A 4 -15.74 -8.71 1.06
CA PRO A 4 -14.68 -8.00 0.35
C PRO A 4 -14.31 -6.66 0.99
N MET A 5 -15.27 -5.94 1.57
CA MET A 5 -14.97 -4.67 2.26
C MET A 5 -14.13 -4.89 3.51
N GLN A 6 -14.39 -5.97 4.25
CA GLN A 6 -13.60 -6.33 5.42
C GLN A 6 -12.19 -6.78 5.04
N LEU A 7 -12.05 -7.53 3.93
CA LEU A 7 -10.74 -7.85 3.37
C LEU A 7 -9.97 -6.60 2.93
N MET A 8 -10.65 -5.63 2.31
CA MET A 8 -10.01 -4.37 1.93
C MET A 8 -9.52 -3.57 3.13
N GLN A 9 -10.26 -3.54 4.25
CA GLN A 9 -9.82 -2.89 5.48
C GLN A 9 -8.60 -3.61 6.08
N ALA A 10 -8.64 -4.94 6.18
CA ALA A 10 -7.52 -5.74 6.68
C ALA A 10 -6.27 -5.62 5.77
N TRP A 11 -6.47 -5.51 4.45
CA TRP A 11 -5.39 -5.27 3.51
C TRP A 11 -4.66 -3.96 3.84
N LEU A 12 -5.39 -2.87 4.06
CA LEU A 12 -4.81 -1.56 4.39
C LEU A 12 -4.07 -1.53 5.73
N GLU A 13 -4.45 -2.42 6.66
CA GLU A 13 -3.78 -2.56 7.96
C GLU A 13 -2.43 -3.25 7.84
N HIS A 14 -2.34 -4.34 7.05
CA HIS A 14 -1.16 -5.19 6.98
C HIS A 14 -0.19 -4.85 5.84
N PHE A 15 -0.72 -4.39 4.71
CA PHE A 15 0.07 -4.09 3.51
C PHE A 15 1.25 -3.13 3.77
N PRO A 16 1.10 -2.01 4.51
CA PRO A 16 2.20 -1.05 4.68
C PRO A 16 3.43 -1.57 5.39
N ALA A 17 3.31 -2.65 6.16
CA ALA A 17 4.41 -3.31 6.85
C ALA A 17 4.95 -4.52 6.09
N GLY A 18 4.28 -4.96 5.01
CA GLY A 18 4.56 -6.24 4.37
C GLY A 18 4.07 -7.44 5.18
N ASP A 19 3.16 -7.25 6.14
CA ASP A 19 2.66 -8.29 7.07
C ASP A 19 1.67 -9.25 6.38
N PHE A 20 2.10 -9.84 5.26
CA PHE A 20 1.28 -10.65 4.37
C PHE A 20 0.74 -11.92 5.04
N ASP A 21 1.44 -12.46 6.03
CA ASP A 21 0.99 -13.64 6.79
C ASP A 21 -0.14 -13.32 7.78
N ALA A 22 -0.26 -12.07 8.21
CA ALA A 22 -1.31 -11.62 9.12
C ALA A 22 -2.59 -11.24 8.36
N PHE A 23 -2.50 -10.99 7.06
CA PHE A 23 -3.65 -10.70 6.21
C PHE A 23 -4.57 -11.94 6.13
N PRO A 24 -5.87 -11.82 6.46
CA PRO A 24 -6.80 -12.97 6.49
C PRO A 24 -7.23 -13.47 5.11
N GLY A 25 -6.89 -12.77 4.03
CA GLY A 25 -7.11 -13.22 2.66
C GLY A 25 -5.88 -13.92 2.09
N ALA A 26 -5.88 -14.09 0.76
CA ALA A 26 -4.72 -14.60 0.04
C ALA A 26 -4.10 -13.49 -0.82
N ILE A 27 -2.85 -13.68 -1.22
CA ILE A 27 -2.13 -12.79 -2.13
C ILE A 27 -1.57 -13.66 -3.23
N ALA A 28 -1.82 -13.28 -4.48
CA ALA A 28 -1.37 -14.05 -5.64
C ALA A 28 0.15 -14.09 -5.71
N GLU A 29 0.72 -15.23 -6.15
CA GLU A 29 2.16 -15.39 -6.30
C GLU A 29 2.76 -14.34 -7.25
N ASP A 30 2.03 -14.00 -8.31
CA ASP A 30 2.37 -12.99 -9.32
C ASP A 30 1.85 -11.58 -8.98
N PHE A 31 1.52 -11.32 -7.71
CA PHE A 31 1.06 -10.01 -7.23
C PHE A 31 1.94 -8.85 -7.73
N VAL A 32 1.29 -7.75 -8.11
CA VAL A 32 1.98 -6.55 -8.59
C VAL A 32 1.69 -5.36 -7.67
N LEU A 33 2.75 -4.77 -7.12
CA LEU A 33 2.72 -3.47 -6.48
C LEU A 33 3.21 -2.41 -7.46
N ARG A 34 2.45 -1.32 -7.62
CA ARG A 34 2.85 -0.19 -8.46
C ARG A 34 2.73 1.12 -7.68
N LEU A 35 3.75 1.96 -7.81
CA LEU A 35 3.86 3.30 -7.25
C LEU A 35 4.17 4.27 -8.40
N PRO A 36 3.20 4.59 -9.27
CA PRO A 36 3.48 5.22 -10.58
C PRO A 36 4.10 6.61 -10.50
N PHE A 37 3.99 7.28 -9.36
CA PHE A 37 4.51 8.62 -9.13
C PHE A 37 5.76 8.64 -8.24
N MET A 38 6.51 7.55 -8.13
CA MET A 38 7.82 7.60 -7.47
C MET A 38 8.77 8.58 -8.17
N PRO A 39 9.61 9.32 -7.41
CA PRO A 39 10.59 10.23 -7.98
C PRO A 39 11.64 9.47 -8.82
N PRO A 40 12.33 10.16 -9.76
CA PRO A 40 13.38 9.55 -10.55
C PRO A 40 14.45 8.87 -9.68
N GLY A 41 14.84 7.64 -10.04
CA GLY A 41 15.82 6.86 -9.28
C GLY A 41 15.22 5.97 -8.19
N VAL A 42 13.92 6.04 -7.94
CA VAL A 42 13.17 5.11 -7.07
C VAL A 42 12.31 4.20 -7.94
N ASP A 43 12.40 2.88 -7.70
CA ASP A 43 11.60 1.90 -8.41
C ASP A 43 10.11 2.09 -8.12
N GLY A 44 9.28 2.09 -9.17
CA GLY A 44 7.83 2.31 -9.08
C GLY A 44 6.98 1.08 -9.40
N GLU A 45 7.59 -0.09 -9.61
CA GLU A 45 6.85 -1.32 -9.91
C GLU A 45 7.61 -2.55 -9.39
N PHE A 46 6.91 -3.39 -8.64
CA PHE A 46 7.44 -4.59 -8.01
C PHE A 46 6.52 -5.77 -8.33
N ARG A 47 7.06 -6.76 -9.04
CA ARG A 47 6.33 -7.95 -9.49
C ARG A 47 6.72 -9.16 -8.65
N GLY A 48 5.71 -9.94 -8.29
CA GLY A 48 5.83 -11.13 -7.44
C GLY A 48 5.63 -10.80 -5.98
N ARG A 49 4.83 -11.62 -5.29
CA ARG A 49 4.45 -11.44 -3.89
C ARG A 49 5.67 -11.30 -2.97
N GLU A 50 6.64 -12.19 -3.09
CA GLU A 50 7.81 -12.22 -2.21
C GLU A 50 8.71 -11.01 -2.42
N HIS A 51 8.85 -10.54 -3.66
CA HIS A 51 9.62 -9.33 -3.96
C HIS A 51 8.92 -8.09 -3.41
N ALA A 52 7.61 -7.94 -3.63
CA ALA A 52 6.84 -6.85 -3.07
C ALA A 52 6.87 -6.85 -1.53
N ARG A 53 6.75 -8.03 -0.90
CA ARG A 53 6.89 -8.20 0.56
C ARG A 53 8.23 -7.67 1.07
N ALA A 54 9.33 -8.12 0.47
CA ALA A 54 10.68 -7.70 0.86
C ALA A 54 10.88 -6.17 0.74
N VAL A 55 10.34 -5.55 -0.31
CA VAL A 55 10.40 -4.09 -0.51
C VAL A 55 9.60 -3.34 0.56
N LEU A 56 8.39 -3.82 0.89
CA LEU A 56 7.54 -3.21 1.93
C LEU A 56 8.17 -3.34 3.32
N GLU A 57 8.73 -4.51 3.64
CA GLU A 57 9.44 -4.74 4.90
C GLU A 57 10.68 -3.85 5.03
N ALA A 58 11.49 -3.74 3.98
CA ALA A 58 12.65 -2.87 3.96
C ALA A 58 12.24 -1.39 4.13
N SER A 59 11.17 -0.97 3.45
CA SER A 59 10.59 0.38 3.63
C SER A 59 10.12 0.60 5.07
N ALA A 60 9.44 -0.39 5.68
CA ALA A 60 8.92 -0.31 7.04
C ALA A 60 10.02 -0.17 8.10
N GLN A 61 11.22 -0.73 7.87
CA GLN A 61 12.36 -0.56 8.78
C GLN A 61 12.86 0.90 8.87
N GLY A 62 12.62 1.72 7.84
CA GLY A 62 13.05 3.12 7.78
C GLY A 62 12.13 4.12 8.48
N ARG A 63 11.03 3.67 9.07
CA ARG A 63 9.99 4.54 9.66
C ARG A 63 9.22 3.86 10.79
N SER A 64 8.45 4.64 11.53
CA SER A 64 7.38 4.10 12.36
C SER A 64 6.31 3.41 11.51
N ALA A 65 5.37 2.72 12.16
CA ALA A 65 4.15 2.26 11.52
C ALA A 65 3.50 3.40 10.71
N LEU A 66 3.16 3.12 9.45
CA LEU A 66 2.41 4.04 8.61
C LEU A 66 0.94 3.88 8.99
N VAL A 67 0.40 4.93 9.60
CA VAL A 67 -1.00 4.95 10.03
C VAL A 67 -1.82 5.66 8.98
N PHE A 68 -2.86 4.98 8.48
CA PHE A 68 -3.85 5.61 7.61
C PHE A 68 -5.01 6.21 8.41
N SER A 69 -5.39 7.42 8.07
CA SER A 69 -6.59 8.11 8.57
C SER A 69 -7.48 8.55 7.41
N ASP A 70 -8.72 8.93 7.73
CA ASP A 70 -9.73 9.35 6.73
C ASP A 70 -9.95 8.31 5.62
N VAL A 71 -9.79 7.03 5.96
CA VAL A 71 -9.90 5.91 5.01
C VAL A 71 -11.32 5.80 4.47
N LYS A 72 -11.45 5.86 3.15
CA LYS A 72 -12.70 5.57 2.43
C LYS A 72 -12.42 4.51 1.40
N VAL A 73 -13.05 3.35 1.55
CA VAL A 73 -13.02 2.27 0.56
C VAL A 73 -14.32 2.33 -0.24
N LEU A 74 -14.20 2.41 -1.55
CA LEU A 74 -15.30 2.52 -2.51
C LEU A 74 -15.27 1.32 -3.45
N ARG A 75 -16.44 0.75 -3.71
CA ARG A 75 -16.64 -0.23 -4.79
C ARG A 75 -16.66 0.51 -6.12
N THR A 76 -16.13 -0.11 -7.15
CA THR A 76 -16.27 0.37 -8.54
C THR A 76 -17.33 -0.44 -9.28
N GLU A 77 -17.57 -0.13 -10.55
CA GLU A 77 -18.43 -0.95 -11.43
C GLU A 77 -17.80 -2.31 -11.76
N ASP A 78 -16.46 -2.41 -11.71
CA ASP A 78 -15.73 -3.68 -11.75
C ASP A 78 -15.77 -4.30 -10.33
N PRO A 79 -16.43 -5.46 -10.14
CA PRO A 79 -16.59 -6.07 -8.82
C PRO A 79 -15.26 -6.52 -8.19
N GLU A 80 -14.19 -6.64 -8.99
CA GLU A 80 -12.87 -7.02 -8.51
C GLU A 80 -11.98 -5.82 -8.17
N LEU A 81 -12.41 -4.59 -8.50
CA LEU A 81 -11.59 -3.39 -8.31
C LEU A 81 -12.18 -2.49 -7.22
N PHE A 82 -11.35 -2.17 -6.24
CA PHE A 82 -11.67 -1.28 -5.14
C PHE A 82 -10.81 -0.02 -5.23
N LEU A 83 -11.43 1.13 -4.95
CA LEU A 83 -10.73 2.40 -4.81
C LEU A 83 -10.69 2.77 -3.34
N THR A 84 -9.50 3.11 -2.84
CA THR A 84 -9.32 3.65 -1.50
C THR A 84 -8.78 5.07 -1.58
N THR A 85 -9.34 5.99 -0.80
CA THR A 85 -8.67 7.27 -0.48
C THR A 85 -8.28 7.28 0.99
N ALA A 86 -7.09 7.76 1.31
CA ALA A 86 -6.62 7.86 2.69
C ALA A 86 -5.57 8.97 2.86
N ARG A 87 -5.32 9.36 4.11
CA ARG A 87 -4.13 10.12 4.50
C ARG A 87 -3.19 9.19 5.25
N GLY A 88 -1.90 9.23 4.93
CA GLY A 88 -0.88 8.45 5.63
C GLY A 88 0.01 9.35 6.49
N ALA A 89 0.35 8.88 7.68
CA ALA A 89 1.32 9.53 8.55
C ALA A 89 2.30 8.52 9.17
N ALA A 90 3.57 8.89 9.20
CA ALA A 90 4.63 8.15 9.89
C ALA A 90 5.71 9.12 10.37
N THR A 91 6.66 8.60 11.14
CA THR A 91 7.89 9.30 11.50
C THR A 91 9.05 8.50 10.94
N MET A 92 9.90 9.12 10.13
CA MET A 92 11.11 8.49 9.59
C MET A 92 12.12 8.23 10.71
N ALA A 93 13.07 7.31 10.51
CA ALA A 93 14.05 6.92 11.52
C ALA A 93 14.92 8.09 12.04
N ASP A 94 15.13 9.11 11.21
CA ASP A 94 15.83 10.35 11.56
C ASP A 94 14.95 11.38 12.33
N GLY A 95 13.68 11.06 12.56
CA GLY A 95 12.70 11.93 13.22
C GLY A 95 11.89 12.81 12.26
N THR A 96 12.16 12.78 10.96
CA THR A 96 11.44 13.59 9.97
C THR A 96 9.97 13.12 9.88
N PRO A 97 8.98 14.04 10.01
CA PRO A 97 7.59 13.66 9.88
C PRO A 97 7.22 13.40 8.42
N TYR A 98 6.67 12.21 8.14
CA TYR A 98 6.09 11.87 6.85
C TYR A 98 4.57 12.03 6.88
N ARG A 99 4.02 12.78 5.92
CA ARG A 99 2.58 12.94 5.71
C ARG A 99 2.27 12.93 4.22
N ASN A 100 1.30 12.13 3.81
CA ASN A 100 0.91 12.04 2.40
C ASN A 100 -0.59 11.77 2.23
N GLU A 101 -1.09 11.98 1.02
CA GLU A 101 -2.46 11.68 0.62
C GLU A 101 -2.43 10.63 -0.49
N TYR A 102 -3.34 9.68 -0.42
CA TYR A 102 -3.31 8.47 -1.22
C TYR A 102 -4.62 8.28 -1.98
N ILE A 103 -4.49 7.86 -3.24
CA ILE A 103 -5.51 7.14 -3.98
C ILE A 103 -4.92 5.77 -4.31
N MET A 104 -5.56 4.71 -3.82
CA MET A 104 -5.10 3.35 -4.03
C MET A 104 -6.14 2.57 -4.84
N LEU A 105 -5.66 1.75 -5.77
CA LEU A 105 -6.48 0.81 -6.51
C LEU A 105 -6.04 -0.60 -6.14
N THR A 106 -6.95 -1.40 -5.61
CA THR A 106 -6.67 -2.79 -5.25
C THR A 106 -7.56 -3.73 -6.03
N ARG A 107 -6.95 -4.71 -6.71
CA ARG A 107 -7.68 -5.81 -7.33
C ARG A 107 -7.79 -6.98 -6.37
N LEU A 108 -9.02 -7.38 -6.07
CA LEU A 108 -9.37 -8.48 -5.18
C LEU A 108 -10.35 -9.41 -5.92
N ARG A 109 -9.92 -10.66 -6.19
CA ARG A 109 -10.74 -11.70 -6.81
C ARG A 109 -10.85 -12.88 -5.86
N ASP A 110 -12.06 -13.29 -5.50
CA ASP A 110 -12.32 -14.44 -4.64
C ASP A 110 -11.52 -14.45 -3.32
N GLY A 111 -11.25 -13.26 -2.77
CA GLY A 111 -10.45 -13.09 -1.54
C GLY A 111 -8.94 -13.12 -1.76
N VAL A 112 -8.47 -13.15 -3.00
CA VAL A 112 -7.06 -13.09 -3.41
C VAL A 112 -6.74 -11.68 -3.92
N VAL A 113 -5.75 -11.03 -3.32
CA VAL A 113 -5.22 -9.75 -3.81
C VAL A 113 -4.27 -10.01 -4.98
N LEU A 114 -4.55 -9.36 -6.11
CA LEU A 114 -3.81 -9.54 -7.38
C LEU A 114 -2.90 -8.35 -7.69
N GLU A 115 -3.35 -7.14 -7.40
CA GLU A 115 -2.64 -5.91 -7.73
C GLU A 115 -2.96 -4.84 -6.69
N HIS A 116 -1.97 -4.04 -6.34
CA HIS A 116 -2.13 -2.82 -5.55
C HIS A 116 -1.36 -1.68 -6.21
N VAL A 117 -2.06 -0.61 -6.56
CA VAL A 117 -1.47 0.60 -7.15
C VAL A 117 -1.70 1.77 -6.23
N GLU A 118 -0.64 2.44 -5.79
CA GLU A 118 -0.75 3.67 -5.00
C GLU A 118 -0.36 4.90 -5.83
N TYR A 119 -1.26 5.85 -5.89
CA TYR A 119 -1.00 7.22 -6.30
C TYR A 119 -0.89 8.08 -5.05
N LEU A 120 0.27 8.69 -4.86
CA LEU A 120 0.61 9.53 -3.71
C LEU A 120 1.39 10.75 -4.20
N ASN A 121 1.57 11.76 -3.35
CA ASN A 121 2.35 12.95 -3.71
C ASN A 121 3.86 12.65 -3.68
N PRO A 122 4.60 12.65 -4.81
CA PRO A 122 6.04 12.43 -4.83
C PRO A 122 6.83 13.42 -3.98
N LEU A 123 6.37 14.66 -3.89
CA LEU A 123 7.09 15.71 -3.16
C LEU A 123 7.17 15.40 -1.66
N ALA A 124 6.16 14.73 -1.12
CA ALA A 124 6.18 14.26 0.27
C ALA A 124 7.18 13.11 0.49
N VAL A 125 7.40 12.28 -0.54
CA VAL A 125 8.43 11.22 -0.50
C VAL A 125 9.81 11.84 -0.53
N MET A 126 10.10 12.73 -1.48
CA MET A 126 11.39 13.43 -1.58
C MET A 126 11.74 14.18 -0.28
N ALA A 127 10.77 14.93 0.26
CA ALA A 127 10.95 15.65 1.53
C ALA A 127 11.30 14.71 2.70
N SER A 128 10.76 13.49 2.71
CA SER A 128 11.08 12.47 3.72
C SER A 128 12.46 11.83 3.55
N MET A 129 13.05 11.94 2.35
CA MET A 129 14.41 11.50 2.03
C MET A 129 15.44 12.61 2.25
N GLY A 130 15.01 13.81 2.65
CA GLY A 130 15.88 14.98 2.83
C GLY A 130 16.22 15.71 1.53
N GLU A 131 15.42 15.51 0.48
CA GLU A 131 15.56 16.15 -0.85
C GLU A 131 14.51 17.25 -1.10
#